data_AF-F2N799-F1
#
_entry.id   AF-F2N799-F1
#
_cell.length_a   1.000
_cell.length_b   1.000
_cell.length_c   1.000
_cell.angle_alpha   90.00
_cell.angle_beta   90.00
_cell.angle_gamma   90.00
#
_symmetry.space_group_name_H-M   'P 1'
#
loop_
_entity.id
_entity.type
_entity.pdbx_description
1 polymer ?
#
loop_
_entity_poly.entity_id
_entity_poly.type
_entity_poly.pdbx_seq_one_letter_code
_entity_poly.pdbx_strand_id
1 'polypeptide(L)' 'MPIPDPRANEKKDTYISRCMETVTRNEKKRFPQEDQRAAICYSTWDRWQKEHGHPEKAES' A
#
# COMPACT_ATOMS: atom_id res chain seq x y z
N MET A 1 3.02 -3.41 12.84
CA MET A 1 2.13 -4.18 11.94
C MET A 1 2.95 -4.49 10.71
N PRO A 2 3.10 -5.75 10.27
CA PRO A 2 3.83 -6.00 9.04
C PRO A 2 2.89 -5.68 7.87
N ILE A 3 2.69 -4.38 7.64
CA ILE A 3 2.16 -3.89 6.38
C ILE A 3 3.28 -4.09 5.39
N PRO A 4 3.02 -4.78 4.27
CA PRO A 4 4.07 -5.00 3.30
C PRO A 4 4.62 -3.67 2.79
N ASP A 5 5.94 -3.55 2.71
CA ASP A 5 6.59 -2.49 1.95
C ASP A 5 6.39 -2.71 0.44
N PRO A 6 6.11 -1.66 -0.35
CA PRO A 6 6.13 -1.70 -1.81
C PRO A 6 7.44 -2.23 -2.39
N ARG A 7 7.39 -2.79 -3.61
CA ARG A 7 8.60 -3.24 -4.33
C ARG A 7 9.01 -2.21 -5.38
N ALA A 8 10.31 -2.17 -5.69
CA ALA A 8 10.92 -1.19 -6.60
C ALA A 8 10.22 -1.05 -7.97
N ASN A 9 9.77 -2.16 -8.56
CA ASN A 9 9.12 -2.21 -9.87
C ASN A 9 7.66 -2.68 -9.78
N GLU A 10 7.04 -2.56 -8.62
CA GLU A 10 5.64 -2.91 -8.45
C GLU A 10 4.73 -1.78 -8.95
N LYS A 11 3.58 -2.12 -9.54
CA LYS A 11 2.56 -1.13 -9.86
C LYS A 11 1.75 -0.78 -8.62
N LYS A 12 1.29 0.47 -8.52
CA LYS A 12 0.47 0.93 -7.41
C LYS A 12 -0.73 0.02 -7.14
N ASP A 13 -1.54 -0.31 -8.15
CA ASP A 13 -2.70 -1.21 -7.99
C ASP A 13 -2.33 -2.61 -7.47
N THR A 14 -1.19 -3.15 -7.92
CA THR A 14 -0.67 -4.44 -7.45
C THR A 14 -0.32 -4.36 -5.96
N TYR A 15 0.37 -3.28 -5.56
CA TYR A 15 0.69 -3.03 -4.17
C TYR A 15 -0.56 -2.88 -3.30
N ILE A 16 -1.51 -2.03 -3.73
CA ILE A 16 -2.73 -1.76 -2.97
C ILE A 16 -3.52 -3.04 -2.79
N SER A 17 -3.66 -3.88 -3.82
CA SER A 17 -4.37 -5.16 -3.74
C SER A 17 -3.78 -6.08 -2.66
N ARG A 18 -2.44 -6.30 -2.67
CA ARG A 18 -1.80 -7.18 -1.67
C ARG A 18 -1.81 -6.59 -0.26
N CYS A 19 -1.70 -5.26 -0.16
CA CYS A 19 -1.77 -4.57 1.12
C CYS A 19 -3.17 -4.72 1.70
N MET A 20 -4.21 -4.49 0.91
CA MET A 20 -5.60 -4.64 1.32
C MET A 20 -5.92 -6.06 1.77
N GLU A 21 -5.43 -7.08 1.06
CA GLU A 21 -5.56 -8.47 1.48
C GLU A 21 -4.89 -8.71 2.85
N THR A 22 -3.66 -8.22 3.01
CA THR A 22 -2.88 -8.39 4.25
C THR A 22 -3.54 -7.70 5.45
N VAL A 23 -3.95 -6.44 5.28
CA VAL A 23 -4.60 -5.65 6.34
C VAL A 23 -6.00 -6.20 6.65
N THR A 24 -6.74 -6.66 5.64
CA THR A 24 -8.05 -7.30 5.85
C THR A 24 -7.91 -8.63 6.59
N ARG A 25 -6.85 -9.40 6.32
CA ARG A 25 -6.61 -10.66 7.02
C ARG A 25 -6.15 -10.46 8.46
N ASN A 26 -5.24 -9.51 8.68
CA ASN A 26 -4.51 -9.39 9.94
C ASN A 26 -5.08 -8.32 10.87
N GLU A 27 -5.63 -7.24 10.32
CA GLU A 27 -5.98 -6.04 11.07
C GLU A 27 -7.47 -5.67 10.97
N LYS A 28 -8.32 -6.52 10.37
CA LYS A 28 -9.77 -6.25 10.24
C LYS A 28 -10.49 -5.98 11.57
N LYS A 29 -10.02 -6.56 12.68
CA LYS A 29 -10.57 -6.26 14.02
C LYS A 29 -10.24 -4.85 14.49
N ARG A 30 -9.06 -4.35 14.13
CA ARG A 30 -8.56 -3.03 14.51
C ARG A 30 -9.05 -1.93 13.58
N PHE A 31 -9.13 -2.22 12.29
CA PHE A 31 -9.65 -1.35 11.24
C PHE A 31 -10.83 -2.06 10.57
N PRO A 32 -12.04 -2.00 11.17
CA PRO A 32 -13.20 -2.71 10.64
C PRO A 32 -13.70 -2.10 9.33
N GLN A 33 -13.50 -0.80 9.15
CA GLN A 33 -13.90 -0.09 7.95
C GLN A 33 -12.84 -0.24 6.84
N GLU A 34 -13.31 -0.40 5.61
CA GLU A 34 -12.43 -0.64 4.45
C GLU A 34 -11.62 0.59 4.06
N ASP A 35 -12.22 1.78 4.18
CA ASP A 35 -11.59 3.07 3.95
C ASP A 35 -10.36 3.29 4.84
N GLN A 36 -10.42 2.87 6.12
CA GLN A 36 -9.29 2.93 7.03
C GLN A 36 -8.14 2.02 6.56
N ARG A 37 -8.47 0.79 6.11
CA ARG A 37 -7.46 -0.13 5.58
C ARG A 37 -6.84 0.40 4.29
N ALA A 38 -7.67 0.96 3.41
CA ALA A 38 -7.23 1.58 2.17
C ALA A 38 -6.32 2.79 2.44
N ALA A 39 -6.71 3.68 3.36
CA ALA A 39 -5.91 4.85 3.73
C ALA A 39 -4.51 4.47 4.21
N ILE A 40 -4.40 3.39 4.98
CA ILE A 40 -3.10 2.87 5.43
C ILE A 40 -2.26 2.38 4.24
N CYS A 41 -2.85 1.60 3.32
CA CYS A 41 -2.15 1.12 2.13
C CYS A 41 -1.69 2.28 1.22
N TYR A 42 -2.57 3.22 0.89
CA TYR A 42 -2.19 4.37 0.06
C TYR A 42 -1.14 5.26 0.72
N SER A 43 -1.22 5.49 2.03
CA SER A 43 -0.22 6.27 2.77
C SER A 43 1.14 5.58 2.78
N THR A 44 1.16 4.24 2.87
CA THR A 44 2.40 3.45 2.86
C THR A 44 3.06 3.49 1.48
N TRP A 45 2.26 3.39 0.41
CA TRP A 45 2.73 3.58 -0.96
C TRP A 45 3.35 4.97 -1.17
N ASP A 46 2.62 6.02 -0.85
CA ASP A 46 3.07 7.41 -1.03
C ASP A 46 4.38 7.69 -0.28
N ARG A 47 4.47 7.23 0.97
CA ARG A 47 5.69 7.33 1.76
C ARG A 47 6.86 6.62 1.08
N TRP A 48 6.67 5.37 0.65
CA TRP A 48 7.72 4.59 0.00
C TRP A 48 8.20 5.26 -1.30
N GLN A 49 7.28 5.82 -2.10
CA GLN A 49 7.62 6.57 -3.32
C GLN A 49 8.49 7.80 -3.04
N LYS A 50 8.22 8.50 -1.93
CA LYS A 50 9.04 9.64 -1.48
C LYS A 50 10.43 9.22 -1.02
N GLU A 51 10.56 8.07 -0.37
CA GLU A 51 11.84 7.56 0.14
C GLU A 51 12.71 6.92 -0.96
N HIS A 52 12.10 6.24 -1.94
CA HIS A 52 12.81 5.46 -2.96
C HIS A 52 12.84 6.09 -4.36
N GLY A 53 12.11 7.20 -4.55
CA GLY A 53 12.00 7.90 -5.83
C GLY A 53 10.92 7.27 -6.72
N HIS A 54 10.03 8.12 -7.28
CA HIS A 54 8.92 7.70 -8.14
C HIS A 54 9.43 7.03 -9.43
N PRO A 55 9.24 5.71 -9.65
CA PRO A 55 9.35 5.13 -10.98
C PRO A 55 8.14 5.49 -11.87
N GLU A 56 7.08 6.08 -11.29
CA GLU A 56 5.84 6.46 -11.99
C GLU A 56 6.03 7.56 -13.05
N LYS A 57 7.20 8.21 -13.12
CA LYS A 57 7.53 9.10 -14.25
C LYS A 57 7.80 8.38 -15.58
N ALA A 58 7.73 7.05 -15.62
CA ALA A 58 7.89 6.27 -16.85
C ALA A 58 6.57 6.05 -17.63
N GLU A 59 5.43 6.50 -17.12
CA GLU A 59 4.14 6.43 -17.83
C GLU A 59 3.61 7.87 -18.08
N SER A 60 4.18 8.57 -19.06
CA SER A 60 3.59 9.73 -19.74
C SER A 60 3.92 9.67 -21.23
#